data_AF-A0A1J3EEI4-F1
#
_entry.id   AF-A0A1J3EEI4-F1
#
_cell.length_a   1.000
_cell.length_b   1.000
_cell.length_c   1.000
_cell.angle_alpha   90.00
_cell.angle_beta   90.00
_cell.angle_gamma   90.00
#
_symmetry.space_group_name_H-M   'P 1'
#
loop_
_entity.id
_entity.type
_entity.pdbx_description
1 polymer ?
#
loop_
_entity_poly.entity_id
_entity_poly.type
_entity_poly.pdbx_seq_one_letter_code
_entity_poly.pdbx_strand_id
1 'polypeptide(L)'
;GGLLLSRFSEKGITFRVAPNPIERSIVWTMKIPEDIAPVFPHGPKIPYVLLVYEAEEFCNLVANERLLENISRVQDQYPSYTVCCLTNKLMSYVKKREKEEYKNPGNWISPPIDEVLAKLTTHYVKAHSRHCVDEAEVA
;
A
#
# COMPACT_ATOMS: atom_id res chain seq x y z
N GLY A 1 4.81 11.05 7.73
CA GLY A 1 5.85 11.20 6.66
C GLY A 1 7.26 11.35 7.21
N GLY A 2 7.52 12.38 8.02
CA GLY A 2 8.84 12.59 8.64
C GLY A 2 9.32 11.43 9.52
N LEU A 3 8.41 10.79 10.27
CA LEU A 3 8.72 9.62 11.11
C LEU A 3 9.27 8.43 10.29
N LEU A 4 8.70 8.18 9.11
CA LEU A 4 9.17 7.11 8.22
C LEU A 4 10.61 7.36 7.75
N LEU A 5 10.91 8.61 7.33
CA LEU A 5 12.24 8.98 6.86
C LEU A 5 13.28 8.92 7.99
N SER A 6 12.92 9.30 9.22
CA SER A 6 13.83 9.16 10.36
C SER A 6 14.12 7.69 10.65
N ARG A 7 13.09 6.81 10.62
CA ARG A 7 13.28 5.36 10.77
C ARG A 7 14.18 4.75 9.70
N PHE A 8 14.07 5.21 8.45
CA PHE A 8 15.00 4.78 7.40
C PHE A 8 16.44 5.16 7.74
N SER A 9 16.69 6.41 8.12
CA SER A 9 18.03 6.85 8.54
C SER A 9 18.57 6.05 9.73
N GLU A 10 17.75 5.83 10.76
CA GLU A 10 18.11 5.04 11.95
C GLU A 10 18.48 3.59 11.62
N LYS A 11 17.80 3.00 10.62
CA LYS A 11 18.06 1.63 10.16
C LYS A 11 19.19 1.55 9.11
N GLY A 12 19.88 2.66 8.83
CA GLY A 12 20.94 2.72 7.81
C GLY A 12 20.44 2.49 6.38
N ILE A 13 19.15 2.73 6.14
CA ILE A 13 18.52 2.60 4.83
C ILE A 13 18.83 3.86 4.00
N THR A 14 19.39 3.64 2.82
CA THR A 14 19.61 4.72 1.85
C THR A 14 18.30 5.06 1.14
N PHE A 15 17.93 6.35 1.14
CA PHE A 15 16.75 6.83 0.43
C PHE A 15 17.02 8.15 -0.27
N ARG A 16 16.18 8.49 -1.24
CA ARG A 16 16.14 9.80 -1.88
C ARG A 16 14.68 10.18 -2.13
N VAL A 17 14.36 11.46 -1.95
CA VAL A 17 13.08 12.01 -2.35
C VAL A 17 13.20 12.46 -3.80
N ALA A 18 12.37 11.90 -4.68
CA ALA A 18 12.36 12.21 -6.10
C ALA A 18 10.92 12.12 -6.66
N PRO A 19 10.61 12.82 -7.76
CA PRO A 19 9.34 12.63 -8.46
C PRO A 19 9.13 11.18 -8.86
N ASN A 20 7.89 10.72 -8.79
CA ASN A 20 7.47 9.37 -9.11
C ASN A 20 6.23 9.43 -10.01
N PRO A 21 6.17 8.68 -11.14
CA PRO A 21 4.98 8.60 -12.00
C PRO A 21 3.70 8.20 -11.25
N ILE A 22 3.84 7.48 -10.12
CA ILE A 22 2.73 7.14 -9.24
C ILE A 22 2.81 8.01 -7.99
N GLU A 23 1.79 8.83 -7.78
CA GLU A 23 1.70 9.71 -6.61
C GLU A 23 1.67 8.92 -5.30
N ARG A 24 2.16 9.55 -4.22
CA ARG A 24 2.15 8.99 -2.85
C ARG A 24 2.73 7.58 -2.75
N SER A 25 3.73 7.28 -3.58
CA SER A 25 4.33 5.95 -3.63
C SER A 25 5.83 5.97 -3.35
N ILE A 26 6.31 4.86 -2.79
CA ILE A 26 7.71 4.61 -2.51
C ILE A 26 8.16 3.47 -3.41
N VAL A 27 9.13 3.75 -4.28
CA VAL A 27 9.79 2.71 -5.07
C VAL A 27 10.96 2.18 -4.26
N TRP A 28 10.96 0.88 -4.03
CA TRP A 28 11.96 0.20 -3.24
C TRP A 28 12.65 -0.91 -4.05
N THR A 29 13.92 -1.14 -3.76
CA THR A 29 14.66 -2.26 -4.35
C THR A 29 15.60 -2.83 -3.31
N MET A 30 15.42 -4.12 -3.01
CA MET A 30 16.34 -4.86 -2.17
C MET A 30 17.44 -5.47 -3.05
N LYS A 31 18.71 -5.26 -2.70
CA LYS A 31 19.84 -5.96 -3.33
C LYS A 31 19.99 -7.32 -2.68
N ILE A 32 20.02 -8.36 -3.49
CA ILE A 32 20.32 -9.72 -3.04
C ILE A 32 21.85 -9.82 -2.85
N PRO A 33 22.33 -10.37 -1.71
CA PRO A 33 23.75 -10.66 -1.50
C PRO A 33 24.35 -11.51 -2.63
N GLU A 34 25.58 -11.21 -3.04
CA GLU A 34 26.23 -11.81 -4.22
C GLU A 34 26.41 -13.32 -4.12
N ASP A 35 26.59 -13.83 -2.90
CA ASP A 35 26.75 -15.25 -2.59
C ASP A 35 25.49 -16.07 -2.86
N ILE A 36 24.30 -15.46 -2.79
CA ILE A 36 23.02 -16.13 -3.07
C ILE A 36 22.34 -15.63 -4.35
N ALA A 37 22.82 -14.55 -4.96
CA ALA A 37 22.28 -13.99 -6.19
C ALA A 37 22.12 -15.00 -7.35
N PRO A 38 23.05 -15.97 -7.58
CA PRO A 38 22.91 -16.96 -8.66
C PRO A 38 21.68 -17.87 -8.54
N VAL A 39 21.10 -17.98 -7.34
CA VAL A 39 19.91 -18.82 -7.08
C VAL A 39 18.62 -18.12 -7.49
N PHE A 40 18.65 -16.80 -7.74
CA PHE A 40 17.46 -16.03 -8.07
C PHE A 40 17.30 -15.83 -9.57
N PRO A 41 16.18 -16.30 -10.17
CA PRO A 41 15.98 -16.29 -11.62
C PRO A 41 15.76 -14.89 -12.21
N HIS A 42 15.49 -13.88 -11.37
CA HIS A 42 15.11 -12.53 -11.80
C HIS A 42 16.21 -11.48 -11.56
N GLY A 43 17.44 -11.93 -11.30
CA GLY A 43 18.59 -11.07 -11.07
C GLY A 43 18.76 -10.65 -9.61
N PRO A 44 19.77 -9.82 -9.30
CA PRO A 44 20.22 -9.54 -7.93
C PRO A 44 19.35 -8.50 -7.21
N LYS A 45 18.14 -8.23 -7.69
CA LYS A 45 17.28 -7.15 -7.20
C LYS A 45 15.86 -7.63 -7.06
N ILE A 46 15.24 -7.30 -5.92
CA ILE A 46 13.82 -7.56 -5.66
C ILE A 46 13.09 -6.21 -5.62
N PRO A 47 12.30 -5.87 -6.66
CA PRO A 47 11.68 -4.56 -6.81
C PRO A 47 10.26 -4.51 -6.22
N TYR A 48 9.95 -3.43 -5.50
CA TYR A 48 8.63 -3.16 -4.91
C TYR A 48 8.16 -1.74 -5.17
N VAL A 49 6.86 -1.55 -5.31
CA VAL A 49 6.19 -0.25 -5.25
C VAL A 49 5.22 -0.27 -4.07
N LEU A 50 5.43 0.60 -3.09
CA LEU A 50 4.56 0.76 -1.95
C LEU A 50 3.63 1.96 -2.18
N LEU A 51 2.32 1.72 -2.17
CA LEU A 51 1.27 2.73 -2.20
C LEU A 51 0.81 2.96 -0.75
N VAL A 52 0.89 4.20 -0.27
CA VAL A 52 0.51 4.53 1.10
C VAL A 52 -0.77 5.34 1.08
N TYR A 53 -1.80 4.84 1.77
CA TYR A 53 -3.12 5.44 1.85
C TYR A 53 -3.49 5.80 3.28
N GLU A 54 -4.14 6.94 3.45
CA GLU A 54 -4.93 7.20 4.64
C GLU A 54 -6.28 6.48 4.56
N ALA A 55 -6.88 6.16 5.71
CA ALA A 55 -8.10 5.35 5.77
C ALA A 55 -9.26 5.90 4.93
N GLU A 56 -9.50 7.22 4.99
CA GLU A 56 -10.57 7.87 4.25
C GLU A 56 -10.34 7.80 2.73
N GLU A 57 -9.12 8.09 2.29
CA GLU A 57 -8.74 7.97 0.88
C GLU A 57 -8.93 6.55 0.36
N PHE A 58 -8.48 5.56 1.13
CA PHE A 58 -8.66 4.15 0.79
C PHE A 58 -10.14 3.78 0.68
N CYS A 59 -10.96 4.17 1.67
CA CYS A 59 -12.40 3.93 1.64
C CYS A 59 -13.07 4.55 0.42
N ASN A 60 -12.68 5.78 0.05
CA ASN A 60 -13.19 6.45 -1.14
C ASN A 60 -12.76 5.73 -2.43
N LEU A 61 -11.52 5.24 -2.52
CA LEU A 61 -11.06 4.46 -3.68
C LEU A 61 -11.84 3.15 -3.84
N VAL A 62 -12.13 2.46 -2.73
CA VAL A 62 -12.93 1.23 -2.73
C VAL A 62 -14.38 1.53 -3.11
N ALA A 63 -15.00 2.55 -2.50
CA ALA A 63 -16.39 2.92 -2.78
C ALA A 63 -16.64 3.35 -4.23
N ASN A 64 -15.62 3.93 -4.88
CA ASN A 64 -15.69 4.38 -6.26
C ASN A 64 -15.11 3.36 -7.26
N GLU A 65 -14.82 2.13 -6.83
CA GLU A 65 -14.27 1.04 -7.65
C GLU A 65 -12.90 1.36 -8.31
N ARG A 66 -12.17 2.35 -7.79
CA ARG A 66 -10.90 2.83 -8.37
C ARG A 66 -9.66 2.12 -7.85
N LEU A 67 -9.75 1.40 -6.73
CA LEU A 67 -8.57 0.78 -6.14
C LEU A 67 -7.91 -0.21 -7.11
N LEU A 68 -8.67 -1.17 -7.64
CA LEU A 68 -8.15 -2.21 -8.52
C LEU A 68 -7.71 -1.67 -9.90
N GLU A 69 -8.39 -0.63 -10.40
CA GLU A 69 -7.95 0.13 -11.58
C GLU A 69 -6.55 0.73 -11.34
N ASN A 70 -6.35 1.40 -10.20
CA ASN A 70 -5.06 1.97 -9.84
C ASN A 70 -3.97 0.90 -9.71
N ILE A 71 -4.27 -0.27 -9.13
CA ILE A 71 -3.31 -1.38 -9.07
C ILE A 71 -2.89 -1.83 -10.47
N SER A 72 -3.85 -1.97 -11.39
CA SER A 72 -3.59 -2.32 -12.78
C SER A 72 -2.65 -1.30 -13.43
N ARG A 73 -2.94 0.00 -13.26
CA ARG A 73 -2.09 1.10 -13.77
C ARG A 73 -0.67 1.09 -13.21
N VAL A 74 -0.51 0.74 -11.93
CA VAL A 74 0.81 0.61 -11.30
C VAL A 74 1.57 -0.58 -11.89
N GLN A 75 0.89 -1.70 -12.12
CA GLN A 75 1.49 -2.87 -12.78
C GLN A 75 1.89 -2.57 -14.23
N ASP A 76 1.10 -1.80 -14.97
CA ASP A 76 1.47 -1.37 -16.33
C ASP A 76 2.72 -0.47 -16.31
N GLN A 77 2.82 0.42 -15.32
CA GLN A 77 3.97 1.32 -15.16
C GLN A 77 5.22 0.60 -14.62
N TYR A 78 5.04 -0.45 -13.81
CA TYR A 78 6.08 -1.21 -13.13
C TYR A 78 5.88 -2.74 -13.28
N PRO A 79 5.96 -3.29 -14.50
CA PRO A 79 5.52 -4.67 -14.78
C PRO A 79 6.32 -5.77 -14.09
N SER A 80 7.56 -5.49 -13.66
CA SER A 80 8.38 -6.45 -12.91
C SER A 80 8.24 -6.34 -11.38
N TYR A 81 7.59 -5.29 -10.88
CA TYR A 81 7.56 -4.93 -9.47
C TYR A 81 6.42 -5.65 -8.73
N THR A 82 6.63 -5.89 -7.45
CA THR A 82 5.56 -6.27 -6.53
C THR A 82 4.89 -5.01 -5.99
N VAL A 83 3.56 -4.91 -6.12
CA VAL A 83 2.77 -3.78 -5.63
C VAL A 83 2.31 -4.07 -4.22
N CYS A 84 2.59 -3.16 -3.28
CA CYS A 84 2.19 -3.27 -1.88
C CYS A 84 1.30 -2.08 -1.53
N CYS A 85 0.11 -2.34 -1.01
CA CYS A 85 -0.77 -1.31 -0.45
C CYS A 85 -0.64 -1.28 1.06
N LEU A 86 -0.39 -0.09 1.61
CA LEU A 86 -0.35 0.14 3.04
C LEU A 86 -1.43 1.15 3.41
N THR A 87 -2.36 0.76 4.28
CA THR A 87 -3.42 1.67 4.73
C THR A 87 -3.26 1.97 6.21
N ASN A 88 -3.16 3.25 6.57
CA ASN A 88 -3.07 3.69 7.95
C ASN A 88 -4.46 3.77 8.60
N LYS A 89 -4.65 3.20 9.79
CA LYS A 89 -5.83 3.33 10.65
C LYS A 89 -7.17 2.92 10.03
N LEU A 90 -7.17 2.02 9.03
CA LEU A 90 -8.39 1.65 8.29
C LEU A 90 -9.53 1.16 9.20
N MET A 91 -9.27 0.14 10.03
CA MET A 91 -10.30 -0.46 10.87
C MET A 91 -10.85 0.53 11.91
N SER A 92 -9.99 1.38 12.44
CA SER A 92 -10.36 2.43 13.40
C SER A 92 -11.28 3.46 12.76
N TYR A 93 -10.99 3.84 11.51
CA TYR A 93 -11.82 4.76 10.73
C TYR A 93 -13.20 4.16 10.42
N VAL A 94 -13.25 2.93 9.90
CA VAL A 94 -14.52 2.25 9.57
C VAL A 94 -15.42 2.15 10.80
N LYS A 95 -14.90 1.66 11.93
CA LYS A 95 -15.66 1.58 13.20
C LYS A 95 -16.17 2.93 13.68
N LYS A 96 -15.39 3.99 13.48
CA LYS A 96 -15.81 5.35 13.83
C LYS A 96 -16.99 5.80 12.96
N ARG A 97 -16.93 5.56 11.64
CA ARG A 97 -17.99 5.93 10.69
C ARG A 97 -19.27 5.14 10.93
N GLU A 98 -19.18 3.84 11.16
CA GLU A 98 -20.33 2.99 11.53
C GLU A 98 -21.02 3.48 12.80
N LYS A 99 -20.24 3.89 13.81
CA LYS A 99 -20.78 4.45 15.06
C LYS A 99 -21.45 5.81 14.86
N GLU A 100 -20.91 6.66 14.00
CA GLU A 100 -21.50 7.96 13.64
C GLU A 100 -22.84 7.77 12.94
N GLU A 101 -22.87 6.89 11.94
CA GLU A 101 -24.05 6.53 11.15
C GLU A 101 -25.14 5.89 12.02
N TYR A 102 -24.78 5.01 12.95
CA TYR A 102 -25.73 4.43 13.91
C TYR A 102 -26.39 5.49 14.82
N LYS A 103 -25.63 6.51 15.23
CA LYS A 103 -26.14 7.57 16.11
C LYS A 103 -27.01 8.58 15.36
N ASN A 104 -26.59 8.95 14.17
CA ASN A 104 -27.24 9.93 13.31
C ASN A 104 -27.27 9.34 11.89
N PRO A 105 -28.37 8.66 11.52
CA PRO A 105 -28.50 8.09 10.19
C PRO A 105 -28.30 9.17 9.12
N GLY A 106 -27.28 8.98 8.31
CA GLY A 106 -26.92 9.76 7.15
C GLY A 106 -26.97 8.90 5.90
N ASN A 107 -26.08 9.18 4.95
CA ASN A 107 -25.97 8.47 3.67
C ASN A 107 -24.65 7.71 3.55
N TRP A 108 -23.91 7.51 4.63
CA TRP A 108 -22.64 6.80 4.56
C TRP A 108 -22.88 5.29 4.47
N ILE A 109 -22.34 4.67 3.43
CA ILE A 109 -22.40 3.23 3.22
C ILE A 109 -20.99 2.68 3.39
N SER A 110 -20.87 1.61 4.19
CA SER A 110 -19.58 0.95 4.40
C SER A 110 -19.08 0.38 3.06
N PRO A 111 -17.87 0.77 2.60
CA PRO A 111 -17.35 0.26 1.34
C PRO A 111 -17.04 -1.24 1.43
N PRO A 112 -17.11 -1.98 0.31
CA PRO A 112 -16.86 -3.43 0.26
C PRO A 112 -15.36 -3.76 0.37
N ILE A 113 -14.73 -3.42 1.49
CA ILE A 113 -13.29 -3.54 1.72
C ILE A 113 -12.84 -4.99 1.60
N ASP A 114 -13.48 -5.92 2.32
CA ASP A 114 -13.07 -7.33 2.35
C ASP A 114 -13.17 -7.98 0.97
N GLU A 115 -14.21 -7.66 0.20
CA GLU A 115 -14.38 -8.15 -1.17
C GLU A 115 -13.25 -7.67 -2.08
N VAL A 116 -12.91 -6.38 -2.02
CA VAL A 116 -11.85 -5.82 -2.86
C VAL A 116 -10.48 -6.36 -2.47
N LEU A 117 -10.20 -6.57 -1.19
CA LEU A 117 -8.95 -7.20 -0.72
C LEU A 117 -8.85 -8.67 -1.10
N ALA A 118 -9.97 -9.40 -1.06
CA ALA A 118 -10.04 -10.76 -1.56
C ALA A 118 -9.74 -10.81 -3.06
N LYS A 119 -10.34 -9.91 -3.86
CA LYS A 119 -10.04 -9.76 -5.29
C LYS A 119 -8.57 -9.42 -5.54
N LEU A 120 -8.00 -8.48 -4.78
CA LEU A 120 -6.59 -8.12 -4.87
C LEU A 120 -5.69 -9.34 -4.70
N THR A 121 -5.95 -10.18 -3.69
CA THR A 121 -5.11 -11.34 -3.38
C THR A 121 -5.30 -12.50 -4.37
N THR A 122 -6.48 -12.63 -4.96
CA THR A 122 -6.84 -13.78 -5.82
C THR A 122 -6.69 -13.52 -7.32
N HIS A 123 -6.84 -12.26 -7.77
CA HIS A 123 -6.85 -11.90 -9.19
C HIS A 123 -5.62 -11.11 -9.62
N TYR A 124 -4.84 -10.54 -8.68
CA TYR A 124 -3.67 -9.74 -9.00
C TYR A 124 -2.38 -10.44 -8.55
N VAL A 125 -1.56 -10.81 -9.53
CA VAL A 125 -0.24 -11.40 -9.29
C VAL A 125 0.70 -10.35 -8.72
N LYS A 126 1.49 -10.71 -7.70
CA LYS A 126 2.45 -9.80 -7.03
C LYS A 126 1.78 -8.52 -6.49
N ALA A 127 0.56 -8.64 -5.98
CA ALA A 127 -0.12 -7.58 -5.26
C ALA A 127 -0.33 -8.00 -3.80
N HIS A 128 0.00 -7.11 -2.87
CA HIS A 128 -0.14 -7.34 -1.43
C HIS A 128 -0.79 -6.13 -0.76
N SER A 129 -1.44 -6.36 0.38
CA SER A 129 -2.04 -5.31 1.20
C SER A 129 -1.77 -5.53 2.68
N ARG A 130 -1.57 -4.44 3.42
CA ARG A 130 -1.50 -4.44 4.88
C ARG A 130 -2.21 -3.21 5.45
N HIS A 131 -2.88 -3.40 6.58
CA HIS A 131 -3.52 -2.31 7.32
C HIS A 131 -2.78 -2.09 8.63
N CYS A 132 -2.25 -0.88 8.81
CA CYS A 132 -1.52 -0.47 10.00
C CYS A 132 -2.47 0.12 11.04
N VAL A 133 -2.18 -0.13 12.30
CA VAL A 133 -2.90 0.41 13.45
C VAL A 133 -2.59 1.90 13.62
N ASP A 134 -1.36 2.33 13.38
CA ASP A 134 -0.90 3.71 13.55
C ASP A 134 0.32 4.07 12.70
N GLU A 135 0.80 5.32 12.83
CA GLU A 135 1.96 5.83 12.09
C GLU A 135 3.28 5.15 12.52
N ALA A 136 3.35 4.58 13.72
CA ALA A 136 4.53 3.85 14.17
C ALA A 136 4.62 2.48 13.48
N GLU A 137 3.49 1.80 13.24
CA GLU A 137 3.48 0.56 12.44
C GLU A 137 3.74 0.82 10.95
N VAL A 138 3.43 2.02 10.46
CA VAL A 138 3.80 2.44 9.09
C VAL A 138 5.34 2.59 8.95
N ALA A 139 6.08 2.87 10.02
CA ALA A 139 7.50 3.28 10.01
C ALA A 139 8.49 2.18 10.44
#